data_AF-Q6U8D1-F1
#
_entry.id   AF-Q6U8D1-F1
#
_cell.length_a   1.000
_cell.length_b   1.000
_cell.length_c   1.000
_cell.angle_alpha   90.00
_cell.angle_beta   90.00
_cell.angle_gamma   90.00
#
_symmetry.space_group_name_H-M   'P 1'
#
loop_
_entity.id
_entity.type
_entity.pdbx_description
1 polymer ?
#
loop_
_entity_poly.entity_id
_entity_poly.type
_entity_poly.pdbx_seq_one_letter_code
_entity_poly.pdbx_strand_id
1 'polypeptide(L)'
;MKKESPIIILGAGLTGLFAAQELKKKGIPSLLIEKGRSVGGRMATRRIQGGRADHGAQFFTARSDVMKSLVDSWMEEGTVNEWTKGFHQMDLGGQVHLEADGYPRYVGSSGMNTLTKSLVDENDILLNHRAVHLDYQKQQWQLEVINEQDSVTETIQAAGIISTIPIPQVLTWMNLELLESDIKIELANITYDPCICLMVTLRNDSRIPPKGGI
;
A
#
# COMPACT_ATOMS: atom_id res chain seq x y z
N MET A 1 -22.36 -0.89 28.24
CA MET A 1 -21.13 -0.09 28.01
C MET A 1 -21.22 0.48 26.60
N LYS A 2 -21.02 1.79 26.40
CA LYS A 2 -20.93 2.35 25.04
C LYS A 2 -19.66 1.79 24.39
N LYS A 3 -19.79 1.12 23.25
CA LYS A 3 -18.64 0.70 22.45
C LYS A 3 -17.95 1.98 21.97
N GLU A 4 -16.67 2.17 22.29
CA GLU A 4 -15.93 3.33 21.82
C GLU A 4 -15.82 3.29 20.29
N SER A 5 -16.02 4.44 19.64
CA SER A 5 -15.89 4.54 18.18
C SER A 5 -14.40 4.36 17.80
N PRO A 6 -14.09 3.57 16.77
CA PRO A 6 -12.70 3.34 16.36
C PRO A 6 -12.11 4.57 15.65
N ILE A 7 -10.78 4.61 15.55
CA ILE A 7 -10.10 5.43 14.55
C ILE A 7 -10.21 4.73 13.20
N ILE A 8 -10.68 5.44 12.17
CA ILE A 8 -10.73 4.90 10.82
C ILE A 8 -9.47 5.25 10.06
N ILE A 9 -8.87 4.26 9.41
CA ILE A 9 -7.70 4.42 8.56
C ILE A 9 -8.10 4.15 7.11
N LEU A 10 -7.95 5.16 6.25
CA LEU A 10 -8.26 5.04 4.82
C LEU A 10 -7.03 4.54 4.07
N GLY A 11 -7.17 3.39 3.41
CA GLY A 11 -6.16 2.73 2.60
C GLY A 11 -5.39 1.65 3.36
N ALA A 12 -5.38 0.43 2.84
CA ALA A 12 -4.62 -0.70 3.38
C ALA A 12 -3.31 -0.93 2.59
N GLY A 13 -2.61 0.16 2.27
CA GLY A 13 -1.22 0.13 1.86
C GLY A 13 -0.28 0.02 3.07
N LEU A 14 1.04 -0.10 2.82
CA LEU A 14 2.03 -0.26 3.88
C LEU A 14 1.89 0.79 5.01
N THR A 15 1.72 2.06 4.64
CA THR A 15 1.53 3.15 5.62
C THR A 15 0.30 2.96 6.52
N GLY A 16 -0.86 2.62 5.95
CA GLY A 16 -2.09 2.39 6.72
C GLY A 16 -1.98 1.17 7.64
N LEU A 17 -1.33 0.10 7.16
CA LEU A 17 -1.08 -1.10 7.95
C LEU A 17 -0.19 -0.82 9.17
N PHE A 18 0.89 -0.05 8.98
CA PHE A 18 1.75 0.37 10.09
C PHE A 18 1.01 1.28 11.07
N ALA A 19 0.19 2.21 10.58
CA ALA A 19 -0.65 3.05 11.45
C ALA A 19 -1.59 2.19 12.31
N ALA A 20 -2.24 1.19 11.71
CA ALA A 20 -3.12 0.26 12.43
C ALA A 20 -2.37 -0.54 13.49
N GLN A 21 -1.19 -1.05 13.18
CA GLN A 21 -0.35 -1.76 14.16
C GLN A 21 0.06 -0.87 15.33
N GLU A 22 0.44 0.39 15.08
CA GLU A 22 0.79 1.33 16.14
C GLU A 22 -0.40 1.68 17.04
N LEU A 23 -1.62 1.81 16.48
CA LEU A 23 -2.83 1.97 17.27
C LEU A 23 -3.14 0.71 18.10
N LYS A 24 -3.01 -0.48 17.50
CA LYS A 24 -3.22 -1.78 18.16
C LYS A 24 -2.27 -1.97 19.34
N LYS A 25 -0.98 -1.64 19.19
CA LYS A 25 0.01 -1.66 20.29
C LYS A 25 -0.38 -0.77 21.47
N LYS A 26 -1.08 0.33 21.20
CA LYS A 26 -1.59 1.27 22.21
C LYS A 26 -2.98 0.91 22.76
N GLY A 27 -3.57 -0.19 22.30
CA GLY A 27 -4.93 -0.59 22.68
C GLY A 27 -6.02 0.34 22.15
N ILE A 28 -5.73 1.16 21.13
CA ILE A 28 -6.70 2.08 20.54
C ILE A 28 -7.46 1.33 19.43
N PRO A 29 -8.80 1.22 19.51
CA PRO A 29 -9.58 0.56 18.46
C PRO A 29 -9.42 1.26 17.11
N SER A 30 -9.15 0.51 16.06
CA SER A 30 -9.05 1.05 14.70
C SER A 30 -9.64 0.11 13.67
N LEU A 31 -10.13 0.66 12.56
CA LEU A 31 -10.63 -0.09 11.41
C LEU A 31 -10.03 0.47 10.11
N LEU A 32 -9.43 -0.41 9.30
CA LEU A 32 -8.94 -0.08 7.97
C LEU A 32 -10.08 -0.14 6.96
N ILE A 33 -10.18 0.86 6.09
CA ILE A 33 -11.12 0.89 4.96
C ILE A 33 -10.30 0.86 3.66
N GLU A 34 -10.53 -0.14 2.83
CA GLU A 34 -9.81 -0.32 1.57
C GLU A 34 -10.78 -0.57 0.41
N LYS A 35 -10.69 0.26 -0.63
CA LYS A 35 -11.55 0.16 -1.82
C LYS A 35 -11.24 -1.09 -2.65
N GLY A 36 -10.02 -1.60 -2.56
CA GLY A 36 -9.55 -2.77 -3.27
C GLY A 36 -10.08 -4.08 -2.70
N ARG A 37 -10.00 -5.13 -3.52
CA ARG A 37 -10.35 -6.51 -3.16
C ARG A 37 -9.32 -7.19 -2.24
N SER A 38 -8.21 -6.51 -1.95
CA SER A 38 -7.07 -7.02 -1.17
C SER A 38 -6.25 -5.84 -0.68
N VAL A 39 -5.55 -6.05 0.44
CA VAL A 39 -4.51 -5.14 0.92
C VAL A 39 -3.32 -5.06 -0.04
N GLY A 40 -2.50 -4.03 0.17
CA GLY A 40 -1.20 -3.87 -0.45
C GLY A 40 -1.03 -2.55 -1.19
N GLY A 41 -2.12 -1.95 -1.69
CA GLY A 41 -2.04 -0.72 -2.49
C GLY A 41 -1.03 -0.84 -3.63
N ARG A 42 0.00 0.01 -3.63
CA ARG A 42 1.10 -0.03 -4.62
C ARG A 42 2.01 -1.25 -4.51
N MET A 43 1.90 -2.05 -3.45
CA MET A 43 2.58 -3.33 -3.28
C MET A 43 1.72 -4.52 -3.74
N ALA A 44 0.61 -4.27 -4.44
CA ALA A 44 -0.28 -5.34 -4.87
C ALA A 44 0.34 -6.23 -5.97
N THR A 45 0.23 -7.54 -5.77
CA THR A 45 0.60 -8.57 -6.75
C THR A 45 -0.63 -8.99 -7.57
N ARG A 46 -0.49 -9.04 -8.89
CA ARG A 46 -1.51 -9.57 -9.81
C ARG A 46 -1.17 -11.00 -10.20
N ARG A 47 -2.20 -11.85 -10.34
CA ARG A 47 -2.08 -13.18 -10.94
C ARG A 47 -2.42 -13.09 -12.41
N ILE A 48 -1.60 -13.67 -13.27
CA ILE A 48 -1.79 -13.69 -14.72
C ILE A 48 -1.50 -15.11 -15.21
N GLN A 49 -2.54 -15.79 -15.68
CA GLN A 49 -2.49 -17.23 -15.99
C GLN A 49 -1.94 -18.02 -14.79
N GLY A 50 -0.89 -18.83 -14.99
CA GLY A 50 -0.20 -19.55 -13.91
C GLY A 50 0.84 -18.72 -13.15
N GLY A 51 1.09 -17.47 -13.55
CA GLY A 51 2.13 -16.61 -13.01
C GLY A 51 1.64 -15.50 -12.09
N ARG A 52 2.59 -14.72 -11.58
CA ARG A 52 2.37 -13.53 -10.75
C ARG A 52 3.24 -12.38 -11.23
N ALA A 53 2.75 -11.16 -11.05
CA ALA A 53 3.47 -9.94 -11.40
C ALA A 53 3.20 -8.83 -10.38
N ASP A 54 4.28 -8.18 -9.92
CA ASP A 54 4.22 -6.99 -9.09
C ASP A 54 4.26 -5.77 -10.01
N HIS A 55 3.13 -5.07 -10.11
CA HIS A 55 2.89 -4.01 -11.10
C HIS A 55 3.05 -2.59 -10.55
N GLY A 56 3.30 -2.47 -9.24
CA GLY A 56 3.66 -1.23 -8.58
C GLY A 56 5.10 -1.30 -8.08
N ALA A 57 5.29 -1.48 -6.78
CA ALA A 57 6.61 -1.68 -6.19
C ALA A 57 7.17 -3.06 -6.61
N GLN A 58 8.21 -3.05 -7.45
CA GLN A 58 8.89 -4.25 -7.92
C GLN A 58 9.91 -4.78 -6.90
N PHE A 59 10.53 -3.87 -6.15
CA PHE A 59 11.41 -4.14 -5.02
C PHE A 59 11.41 -2.92 -4.09
N PHE A 60 12.01 -3.07 -2.92
CA PHE A 60 12.31 -1.94 -2.04
C PHE A 60 13.71 -2.04 -1.46
N THR A 61 14.19 -0.96 -0.86
CA THR A 61 15.50 -0.90 -0.18
C THR A 61 15.31 -0.45 1.26
N ALA A 62 16.23 -0.84 2.14
CA ALA A 62 16.25 -0.42 3.54
C ALA A 62 17.49 0.45 3.78
N ARG A 63 17.29 1.69 4.21
CA ARG A 63 18.38 2.67 4.43
C ARG A 63 18.52 3.06 5.90
N SER A 64 17.40 3.38 6.55
CA SER A 64 17.38 3.67 7.99
C SER A 64 17.51 2.39 8.82
N ASP A 65 18.04 2.51 10.03
CA ASP A 65 18.23 1.35 10.91
C ASP A 65 16.90 0.74 11.37
N VAL A 66 15.86 1.58 11.50
CA VAL A 66 14.48 1.13 11.73
C VAL A 66 14.01 0.24 10.58
N MET A 67 14.20 0.66 9.32
CA MET A 67 13.78 -0.13 8.16
C MET A 67 14.60 -1.41 8.02
N LYS A 68 15.90 -1.37 8.32
CA LYS A 68 16.75 -2.59 8.30
C LYS A 68 16.26 -3.60 9.33
N SER A 69 16.00 -3.16 10.56
CA SER A 69 15.51 -4.04 11.64
C SER A 69 14.15 -4.67 11.29
N LEU A 70 13.26 -3.90 10.65
CA LEU A 70 11.98 -4.43 10.15
C LEU A 70 12.18 -5.48 9.05
N VAL A 71 13.10 -5.22 8.12
CA VAL A 71 13.43 -6.17 7.06
C VAL A 71 14.01 -7.46 7.62
N ASP A 72 14.90 -7.37 8.61
CA ASP A 72 15.46 -8.54 9.28
C ASP A 72 14.34 -9.41 9.90
N SER A 73 13.39 -8.79 10.62
CA SER A 73 12.20 -9.49 11.15
C SER A 73 11.38 -10.15 10.04
N TRP A 74 11.12 -9.45 8.94
CA TRP A 74 10.32 -9.98 7.83
C TRP A 74 11.02 -11.10 7.06
N MET A 75 12.35 -11.10 7.00
CA MET A 75 13.13 -12.20 6.45
C MET A 75 13.10 -13.42 7.38
N GLU A 76 13.21 -13.23 8.69
CA GLU A 76 13.06 -14.30 9.70
C GLU A 76 11.66 -14.92 9.66
N GLU A 77 10.62 -14.10 9.48
CA GLU A 77 9.23 -14.53 9.31
C GLU A 77 8.94 -15.14 7.91
N GLY A 78 9.89 -15.06 6.98
CA GLY A 78 9.76 -15.59 5.62
C GLY A 78 8.78 -14.85 4.71
N THR A 79 8.41 -13.61 5.06
CA THR A 79 7.50 -12.77 4.26
C THR A 79 8.24 -11.94 3.21
N VAL A 80 9.54 -11.70 3.43
CA VAL A 80 10.45 -10.94 2.55
C VAL A 80 11.71 -11.75 2.28
N ASN A 81 12.30 -11.60 1.09
CA ASN A 81 13.60 -12.14 0.72
C ASN A 81 14.51 -11.04 0.16
N GLU A 82 15.83 -11.17 0.36
CA GLU A 82 16.80 -10.45 -0.48
C GLU A 82 16.73 -11.00 -1.92
N TRP A 83 16.51 -10.10 -2.88
CA TRP A 83 16.40 -10.45 -4.29
C TRP A 83 17.75 -10.36 -5.02
N THR A 84 18.39 -9.20 -4.91
CA THR A 84 19.66 -8.92 -5.59
C THR A 84 20.41 -7.73 -5.00
N LYS A 85 21.71 -7.62 -5.32
CA LYS A 85 22.61 -6.50 -5.00
C LYS A 85 23.16 -5.81 -6.26
N GLY A 86 22.40 -5.91 -7.35
CA GLY A 86 22.79 -5.47 -8.68
C GLY A 86 21.85 -5.98 -9.76
N PHE A 87 21.88 -5.36 -10.94
CA PHE A 87 21.10 -5.76 -12.11
C PHE A 87 22.00 -5.94 -13.31
N HIS A 88 21.51 -6.72 -14.28
CA HIS A 88 22.20 -6.78 -15.56
C HIS A 88 21.95 -5.49 -16.33
N GLN A 89 22.95 -5.07 -17.10
CA GLN A 89 22.87 -3.97 -18.07
C GLN A 89 23.33 -4.48 -19.43
N MET A 90 22.73 -3.92 -20.48
CA MET A 90 23.15 -4.15 -21.85
C MET A 90 23.91 -2.94 -22.38
N ASP A 91 25.15 -3.17 -22.84
CA ASP A 91 25.93 -2.12 -23.47
C ASP A 91 25.47 -1.82 -24.91
N LEU A 92 26.06 -0.80 -25.53
CA LEU A 92 25.77 -0.40 -26.91
C LEU A 92 26.12 -1.48 -27.95
N GLY A 93 26.97 -2.45 -27.59
CA GLY A 93 27.33 -3.60 -28.42
C GLY A 93 26.37 -4.78 -28.27
N GLY A 94 25.38 -4.70 -27.38
CA GLY A 94 24.43 -5.76 -27.08
C GLY A 94 24.95 -6.81 -26.10
N GLN A 95 26.11 -6.58 -25.47
CA GLN A 95 26.66 -7.48 -24.47
C GLN A 95 26.03 -7.19 -23.09
N VAL A 96 25.57 -8.25 -22.43
CA VAL A 96 24.94 -8.16 -21.12
C VAL A 96 25.96 -8.47 -20.03
N HIS A 97 26.07 -7.58 -19.04
CA HIS A 97 26.95 -7.75 -17.87
C HIS A 97 26.21 -7.40 -16.58
N LEU A 98 26.60 -8.01 -15.46
CA LEU A 98 26.03 -7.70 -14.15
C LEU A 98 26.73 -6.48 -13.55
N GLU A 99 25.98 -5.42 -13.26
CA GLU A 99 26.46 -4.30 -12.46
C GLU A 99 26.03 -4.49 -11.00
N ALA A 100 26.99 -4.85 -10.15
CA ALA A 100 26.78 -5.06 -8.72
C ALA A 100 27.14 -3.79 -7.94
N ASP A 101 26.11 -3.05 -7.50
CA ASP A 101 26.28 -1.86 -6.66
C ASP A 101 26.40 -2.21 -5.16
N GLY A 102 26.19 -3.49 -4.80
CA GLY A 102 26.31 -3.98 -3.43
C GLY A 102 25.12 -3.66 -2.54
N TYR A 103 24.13 -2.91 -3.02
CA TYR A 103 22.98 -2.49 -2.22
C TYR A 103 21.84 -3.51 -2.30
N PRO A 104 21.44 -4.11 -1.17
CA PRO A 104 20.39 -5.13 -1.17
C PRO A 104 19.04 -4.55 -1.57
N ARG A 105 18.34 -5.30 -2.41
CA ARG A 105 16.97 -5.05 -2.85
C ARG A 105 16.11 -6.19 -2.38
N TYR A 106 14.97 -5.87 -1.80
CA TYR A 106 14.09 -6.83 -1.14
C TYR A 106 12.78 -6.97 -1.89
N VAL A 107 12.22 -8.19 -1.86
CA VAL A 107 10.95 -8.54 -2.48
C VAL A 107 10.11 -9.39 -1.53
N GLY A 108 8.79 -9.37 -1.69
CA GLY A 108 7.93 -10.29 -0.96
C GLY A 108 8.14 -11.74 -1.43
N SER A 109 8.13 -12.69 -0.50
CA SER A 109 8.52 -14.08 -0.77
C SER A 109 7.64 -14.81 -1.79
N SER A 110 6.38 -14.37 -1.93
CA SER A 110 5.42 -14.90 -2.90
C SER A 110 4.72 -13.79 -3.70
N GLY A 111 5.47 -12.73 -4.00
CA GLY A 111 4.98 -11.47 -4.56
C GLY A 111 4.92 -10.40 -3.48
N MET A 112 5.03 -9.13 -3.89
CA MET A 112 5.18 -7.99 -2.99
C MET A 112 4.03 -7.84 -1.97
N ASN A 113 2.84 -8.32 -2.27
CA ASN A 113 1.70 -8.26 -1.35
C ASN A 113 1.76 -9.29 -0.21
N THR A 114 2.72 -10.22 -0.23
CA THR A 114 2.88 -11.21 0.85
C THR A 114 3.17 -10.50 2.18
N LEU A 115 4.05 -9.49 2.14
CA LEU A 115 4.36 -8.68 3.31
C LEU A 115 3.11 -7.98 3.84
N THR A 116 2.37 -7.26 2.99
CA THR A 116 1.21 -6.49 3.46
C THR A 116 0.09 -7.36 4.00
N LYS A 117 -0.08 -8.59 3.48
CA LYS A 117 -1.01 -9.56 4.04
C LYS A 117 -0.60 -10.09 5.40
N SER A 118 0.69 -10.21 5.69
CA SER A 118 1.17 -10.63 7.01
C SER A 118 0.97 -9.56 8.10
N LEU A 119 0.84 -8.28 7.70
CA LEU A 119 0.75 -7.15 8.62
C LEU A 119 -0.69 -6.82 9.06
N VAL A 120 -1.71 -7.39 8.42
CA VAL A 120 -3.12 -7.07 8.66
C VAL A 120 -3.83 -8.18 9.43
N ASP A 121 -4.71 -7.80 10.35
CA ASP A 121 -5.70 -8.69 10.94
C ASP A 121 -6.99 -8.58 10.11
N GLU A 122 -7.50 -9.71 9.62
CA GLU A 122 -8.70 -9.72 8.75
C GLU A 122 -9.96 -9.19 9.48
N ASN A 123 -9.97 -9.17 10.81
CA ASN A 123 -11.08 -8.61 11.59
C ASN A 123 -11.03 -7.08 11.71
N ASP A 124 -9.86 -6.48 11.45
CA ASP A 124 -9.60 -5.05 11.62
C ASP A 124 -9.64 -4.30 10.28
N ILE A 125 -10.19 -4.91 9.22
CA ILE A 125 -10.25 -4.35 7.87
C ILE A 125 -11.58 -4.60 7.15
N LEU A 126 -12.03 -3.59 6.42
CA LEU A 126 -13.16 -3.64 5.50
C LEU A 126 -12.68 -3.43 4.06
N LEU A 127 -12.64 -4.53 3.29
CA LEU A 127 -12.26 -4.54 1.88
C LEU A 127 -13.44 -4.22 0.97
N ASN A 128 -13.17 -3.80 -0.27
CA ASN A 128 -14.15 -3.35 -1.25
C ASN A 128 -14.96 -2.12 -0.82
N HIS A 129 -14.53 -1.37 0.18
CA HIS A 129 -15.27 -0.20 0.67
C HIS A 129 -14.47 1.07 0.38
N ARG A 130 -15.10 2.02 -0.30
CA ARG A 130 -14.50 3.31 -0.63
C ARG A 130 -15.20 4.43 0.12
N ALA A 131 -14.43 5.28 0.78
CA ALA A 131 -14.93 6.53 1.36
C ALA A 131 -15.50 7.45 0.26
N VAL A 132 -16.67 8.02 0.52
CA VAL A 132 -17.40 8.89 -0.43
C VAL A 132 -17.94 10.17 0.19
N HIS A 133 -17.96 10.27 1.51
CA HIS A 133 -18.28 11.52 2.20
C HIS A 133 -17.73 11.48 3.62
N LEU A 134 -17.31 12.62 4.14
CA LEU A 134 -16.88 12.77 5.53
C LEU A 134 -17.42 14.07 6.10
N ASP A 135 -18.06 13.94 7.25
CA ASP A 135 -18.58 15.06 8.01
C ASP A 135 -18.23 14.92 9.51
N TYR A 136 -18.24 16.04 10.22
CA TYR A 136 -18.04 16.09 11.66
C TYR A 136 -19.31 16.61 12.34
N GLN A 137 -20.07 15.70 12.95
CA GLN A 137 -21.34 16.02 13.59
C GLN A 137 -21.39 15.46 15.02
N LYS A 138 -21.98 16.23 15.95
CA LYS A 138 -22.21 15.80 17.34
C LYS A 138 -20.95 15.28 18.05
N GLN A 139 -19.81 15.94 17.82
CA GLN A 139 -18.49 15.58 18.36
C GLN A 139 -17.96 14.21 17.89
N GLN A 140 -18.39 13.75 16.71
CA GLN A 140 -17.91 12.51 16.11
C GLN A 140 -17.79 12.65 14.59
N TRP A 141 -16.83 11.93 14.02
CA TRP A 141 -16.70 11.81 12.58
C TRP A 141 -17.74 10.82 12.05
N GLN A 142 -18.39 11.18 10.94
CA GLN A 142 -19.32 10.35 10.19
C GLN A 142 -18.70 10.12 8.81
N LEU A 143 -18.22 8.89 8.57
CA LEU A 143 -17.66 8.50 7.28
C LEU A 143 -18.70 7.70 6.51
N GLU A 144 -19.11 8.17 5.35
CA GLU A 144 -19.87 7.35 4.40
C GLU A 144 -18.91 6.56 3.52
N VAL A 145 -19.16 5.25 3.44
CA VAL A 145 -18.43 4.35 2.56
C VAL A 145 -19.41 3.64 1.63
N ILE A 146 -19.00 3.41 0.39
CA ILE A 146 -19.74 2.63 -0.59
C ILE A 146 -19.01 1.30 -0.83
N ASN A 147 -19.76 0.20 -0.86
CA ASN A 147 -19.25 -1.09 -1.27
C ASN A 147 -19.17 -1.15 -2.81
N GLU A 148 -17.97 -1.39 -3.33
CA GLU A 148 -17.65 -1.43 -4.76
C GLU A 148 -18.26 -2.65 -5.48
N GLN A 149 -18.81 -3.63 -4.76
CA GLN A 149 -19.40 -4.83 -5.34
C GLN A 149 -20.91 -4.71 -5.58
N ASP A 150 -21.63 -4.08 -4.66
CA ASP A 150 -23.11 -4.00 -4.68
C ASP A 150 -23.64 -2.55 -4.65
N SER A 151 -22.76 -1.55 -4.59
CA SER A 151 -23.09 -0.13 -4.50
C SER A 151 -23.89 0.26 -3.25
N VAL A 152 -23.89 -0.56 -2.21
CA VAL A 152 -24.54 -0.22 -0.94
C VAL A 152 -23.68 0.80 -0.19
N THR A 153 -24.31 1.87 0.29
CA THR A 153 -23.68 2.89 1.13
C THR A 153 -24.02 2.65 2.60
N GLU A 154 -23.01 2.77 3.45
CA GLU A 154 -23.16 2.72 4.90
C GLU A 154 -22.38 3.87 5.57
N THR A 155 -22.84 4.26 6.77
CA THR A 155 -22.18 5.31 7.56
C THR A 155 -21.50 4.69 8.77
N ILE A 156 -20.21 4.99 8.93
CA ILE A 156 -19.38 4.52 10.03
C ILE A 156 -19.05 5.70 10.94
N GLN A 157 -19.33 5.54 12.23
CA GLN A 157 -18.93 6.50 13.26
C GLN A 157 -17.48 6.29 13.66
N ALA A 158 -16.72 7.37 13.73
CA ALA A 158 -15.31 7.33 14.04
C ALA A 158 -14.92 8.35 15.12
N ALA A 159 -13.95 7.98 15.95
CA ALA A 159 -13.31 8.90 16.89
C ALA A 159 -12.28 9.82 16.19
N GLY A 160 -11.74 9.37 15.05
CA GLY A 160 -10.78 10.11 14.24
C GLY A 160 -10.57 9.44 12.89
N ILE A 161 -10.02 10.19 11.93
CA ILE A 161 -9.69 9.69 10.59
C ILE A 161 -8.19 9.85 10.34
N ILE A 162 -7.55 8.78 9.88
CA ILE A 162 -6.19 8.80 9.33
C ILE A 162 -6.30 8.49 7.84
N SER A 163 -5.96 9.45 6.97
CA SER A 163 -5.93 9.21 5.54
C SER A 163 -4.54 8.81 5.07
N THR A 164 -4.41 7.65 4.42
CA THR A 164 -3.16 7.20 3.80
C THR A 164 -3.29 6.96 2.28
N ILE A 165 -4.45 7.31 1.72
CA ILE A 165 -4.69 7.27 0.27
C ILE A 165 -4.06 8.49 -0.41
N PRO A 166 -3.75 8.42 -1.73
CA PRO A 166 -3.25 9.57 -2.47
C PRO A 166 -4.17 10.79 -2.36
N ILE A 167 -3.60 11.97 -2.10
CA ILE A 167 -4.34 13.21 -1.82
C ILE A 167 -5.42 13.52 -2.87
N PRO A 168 -5.18 13.41 -4.19
CA PRO A 168 -6.22 13.64 -5.20
C PRO A 168 -7.47 12.78 -5.00
N GLN A 169 -7.35 11.57 -4.43
CA GLN A 169 -8.51 10.72 -4.14
C GLN A 169 -9.31 11.21 -2.93
N VAL A 170 -8.68 11.84 -1.94
CA VAL A 170 -9.39 12.42 -0.78
C VAL A 170 -10.17 13.67 -1.21
N LEU A 171 -9.53 14.50 -2.03
CA LEU A 171 -10.08 15.79 -2.48
C LEU A 171 -11.36 15.65 -3.31
N THR A 172 -11.68 14.46 -3.84
CA THR A 172 -12.91 14.26 -4.64
C THR A 172 -14.18 14.16 -3.80
N TRP A 173 -14.08 13.93 -2.48
CA TRP A 173 -15.24 13.66 -1.63
C TRP A 173 -15.20 14.28 -0.24
N MET A 174 -14.03 14.65 0.27
CA MET A 174 -13.93 15.27 1.59
C MET A 174 -14.38 16.73 1.55
N ASN A 175 -15.16 17.14 2.54
CA ASN A 175 -15.49 18.55 2.71
C ASN A 175 -14.24 19.35 3.13
N LEU A 176 -13.66 20.10 2.20
CA LEU A 176 -12.47 20.92 2.47
C LEU A 176 -12.73 22.06 3.44
N GLU A 177 -13.99 22.45 3.71
CA GLU A 177 -14.31 23.46 4.72
C GLU A 177 -13.87 23.03 6.13
N LEU A 178 -13.70 21.74 6.36
CA LEU A 178 -13.20 21.19 7.63
C LEU A 178 -11.70 21.44 7.88
N LEU A 179 -10.96 21.93 6.88
CA LEU A 179 -9.52 22.20 6.97
C LEU A 179 -9.22 23.70 7.11
N GLU A 180 -8.07 24.00 7.70
CA GLU A 180 -7.49 25.35 7.70
C GLU A 180 -7.06 25.75 6.26
N SER A 181 -7.05 27.04 5.98
CA SER A 181 -6.86 27.57 4.61
C SER A 181 -5.47 27.28 4.02
N ASP A 182 -4.44 27.35 4.85
CA ASP A 182 -3.07 27.01 4.51
C ASP A 182 -2.92 25.53 4.13
N ILE A 183 -3.53 24.63 4.91
CA ILE A 183 -3.58 23.19 4.62
C ILE A 183 -4.24 22.93 3.27
N LYS A 184 -5.35 23.61 2.94
CA LYS A 184 -6.02 23.45 1.63
C LYS A 184 -5.09 23.82 0.47
N ILE A 185 -4.35 24.91 0.61
CA ILE A 185 -3.39 25.37 -0.41
C ILE A 185 -2.27 24.35 -0.58
N GLU A 186 -1.72 23.85 0.52
CA GLU A 186 -0.67 22.82 0.47
C GLU A 186 -1.17 21.54 -0.22
N LEU A 187 -2.34 21.04 0.15
CA LEU A 187 -2.92 19.83 -0.44
C LEU A 187 -3.20 19.99 -1.95
N ALA A 188 -3.67 21.15 -2.37
CA ALA A 188 -3.94 21.44 -3.78
C ALA A 188 -2.67 21.48 -4.65
N ASN A 189 -1.51 21.74 -4.04
CA ASN A 189 -0.22 21.79 -4.74
C ASN A 189 0.49 20.43 -4.84
N ILE A 190 -0.04 19.37 -4.21
CA ILE A 190 0.55 18.03 -4.27
C ILE A 190 0.22 17.39 -5.62
N THR A 191 1.26 17.12 -6.40
CA THR A 191 1.17 16.44 -7.70
C THR A 191 1.79 15.05 -7.63
N TYR A 192 1.42 14.20 -8.59
CA TYR A 192 1.88 12.81 -8.70
C TYR A 192 2.31 12.55 -10.14
N ASP A 193 3.50 11.97 -10.30
CA ASP A 193 3.96 11.52 -11.61
C ASP A 193 3.24 10.22 -12.00
N PRO A 194 2.66 10.14 -13.21
CA PRO A 194 2.08 8.90 -13.70
C PRO A 194 3.18 7.87 -13.99
N CYS A 195 2.92 6.61 -13.67
CA CYS A 195 3.79 5.49 -14.01
C CYS A 195 2.98 4.40 -14.72
N ILE A 196 3.39 4.05 -15.94
CA ILE A 196 2.74 3.00 -16.74
C ILE A 196 3.54 1.71 -16.59
N CYS A 197 2.87 0.64 -16.15
CA CYS A 197 3.45 -0.70 -16.06
C CYS A 197 2.80 -1.61 -17.10
N LEU A 198 3.62 -2.35 -17.85
CA LEU A 198 3.17 -3.39 -18.78
C LEU A 198 3.53 -4.78 -18.20
N MET A 199 2.52 -5.65 -18.14
CA MET A 199 2.71 -7.06 -17.77
C MET A 199 2.49 -7.93 -19.00
N VAL A 200 3.47 -8.77 -19.33
CA VAL A 200 3.42 -9.66 -20.51
C VAL A 200 3.67 -11.11 -20.10
N THR A 201 2.94 -12.02 -20.75
CA THR A 201 3.21 -13.46 -20.69
C THR A 201 3.96 -13.87 -21.94
N LEU A 202 5.11 -14.52 -21.78
CA LEU A 202 5.90 -15.03 -22.89
C LEU A 202 5.45 -16.47 -23.23
N ARG A 203 5.52 -16.84 -24.51
CA ARG A 203 5.24 -18.20 -24.97
C ARG A 203 6.41 -19.16 -24.72
N ASN A 204 7.61 -18.62 -24.63
CA ASN A 204 8.86 -19.34 -24.38
C ASN A 204 9.57 -18.68 -23.19
N ASP A 205 10.60 -19.34 -22.67
CA ASP A 205 11.42 -18.80 -21.59
C ASP A 205 11.99 -17.42 -21.93
N SER A 206 12.05 -16.57 -20.90
CA SER A 206 12.64 -15.25 -21.03
C SER A 206 14.13 -15.37 -21.32
N ARG A 207 14.62 -14.55 -22.27
CA ARG A 207 16.06 -14.35 -22.47
C ARG A 207 16.67 -13.38 -21.47
N ILE A 208 15.85 -12.76 -20.62
CA ILE A 208 16.33 -11.90 -19.54
C ILE A 208 17.05 -12.79 -18.51
N PRO A 209 18.29 -12.45 -18.11
CA PRO A 209 19.02 -13.23 -17.14
C PRO A 209 18.29 -13.40 -15.79
N PRO A 210 18.65 -14.43 -15.00
CA PRO A 210 18.15 -14.59 -13.64
C PRO A 210 18.29 -13.32 -12.79
N LYS A 211 17.36 -13.12 -11.87
CA LYS A 211 17.16 -11.87 -11.08
C LYS A 211 16.63 -10.68 -11.88
N GLY A 212 16.38 -10.82 -13.18
CA GLY A 212 15.74 -9.77 -13.99
C GLY A 212 16.60 -8.52 -14.16
N GLY A 213 16.00 -7.50 -14.81
CA GLY A 213 16.64 -6.20 -15.12
C GLY A 213 17.60 -6.27 -16.31
N ILE A 214 17.40 -5.39 -17.29
CA ILE A 214 18.33 -5.05 -18.39
C ILE A 214 18.30 -3.53 -18.51
#